data_AF-C5K5F3-F1
#
_entry.id   AF-C5K5F3-F1
#
_cell.length_a   1.000
_cell.length_b   1.000
_cell.length_c   1.000
_cell.angle_alpha   90.00
_cell.angle_beta   90.00
_cell.angle_gamma   90.00
#
_symmetry.space_group_name_H-M   'P 1'
#
loop_
_entity.id
_entity.type
_entity.pdbx_description
1 polymer ?
#
loop_
_entity_poly.entity_id
_entity_poly.type
_entity_poly.pdbx_seq_one_letter_code
_entity_poly.pdbx_strand_id
1 'polypeptide(L)' 'MIRNIPNKYTQKMLLKLFDSVPNICGQYDFFYLPMDFRNKCNVGYAFIDFANPRM' A
#
# COMPACT_ATOMS: atom_id res chain seq x y z
N MET A 1 -1.37 8.28 3.91
CA MET A 1 -1.29 7.06 4.75
C MET A 1 -2.58 6.26 4.60
N ILE A 2 -2.46 4.96 4.34
CA ILE A 2 -3.59 4.04 4.20
C ILE A 2 -3.79 3.31 5.53
N ARG A 3 -5.03 3.17 5.98
CA ARG A 3 -5.40 2.55 7.27
C ARG A 3 -6.42 1.44 7.07
N ASN A 4 -6.66 0.64 8.11
CA ASN A 4 -7.62 -0.46 8.14
C ASN A 4 -7.32 -1.55 7.09
N ILE A 5 -6.03 -1.80 6.85
CA ILE A 5 -5.59 -2.86 5.95
C ILE A 5 -5.82 -4.21 6.63
N PRO A 6 -6.47 -5.19 5.99
CA PRO A 6 -6.64 -6.51 6.60
C PRO A 6 -5.29 -7.19 6.77
N ASN A 7 -5.03 -7.78 7.95
CA ASN A 7 -3.72 -8.30 8.37
C ASN A 7 -3.06 -9.31 7.40
N LYS A 8 -3.86 -9.99 6.56
CA LYS A 8 -3.37 -10.97 5.57
C LYS A 8 -2.94 -10.35 4.24
N TYR A 9 -3.20 -9.06 4.01
CA TYR A 9 -2.73 -8.38 2.81
C TYR A 9 -1.21 -8.25 2.83
N THR A 10 -0.60 -8.57 1.70
CA THR A 10 0.82 -8.35 1.47
C THR A 10 1.01 -7.08 0.63
N GLN A 11 2.23 -6.55 0.63
CA GLN A 11 2.62 -5.44 -0.24
C GLN A 11 2.27 -5.72 -1.70
N LYS A 12 2.55 -6.93 -2.19
CA LYS A 12 2.25 -7.33 -3.58
C LYS A 12 0.74 -7.36 -3.88
N MET A 13 -0.09 -7.74 -2.91
CA MET A 13 -1.56 -7.72 -3.09
C MET A 13 -2.10 -6.31 -3.18
N LEU A 14 -1.59 -5.39 -2.33
CA LEU A 14 -1.99 -3.99 -2.36
C LEU A 14 -1.50 -3.29 -3.63
N LEU A 15 -0.27 -3.52 -4.06
CA LEU A 15 0.25 -2.96 -5.31
C LEU A 15 -0.60 -3.40 -6.51
N LYS A 16 -0.92 -4.70 -6.62
CA LYS A 16 -1.85 -5.19 -7.65
C LYS A 16 -3.22 -4.55 -7.59
N LEU A 17 -3.72 -4.25 -6.39
CA LEU A 17 -4.99 -3.55 -6.22
C LEU A 17 -4.86 -2.11 -6.76
N PHE A 18 -3.79 -1.39 -6.44
CA PHE A 18 -3.56 -0.05 -6.98
C PHE A 18 -3.38 -0.03 -8.49
N ASP A 19 -2.71 -1.02 -9.05
CA ASP A 19 -2.56 -1.17 -10.50
C ASP A 19 -3.91 -1.40 -11.20
N SER A 20 -4.91 -1.96 -10.50
CA SER A 20 -6.26 -2.15 -11.03
C SER A 20 -7.14 -0.90 -10.96
N VAL A 21 -6.75 0.10 -10.18
CA VAL A 21 -7.52 1.35 -10.07
C VAL A 21 -7.05 2.34 -11.15
N PRO A 22 -7.95 2.84 -12.00
CA PRO A 22 -7.58 3.83 -13.00
C PRO A 22 -7.06 5.11 -12.33
N ASN A 23 -6.06 5.73 -12.96
CA ASN A 23 -5.40 6.97 -12.51
C ASN A 23 -4.63 6.88 -11.18
N ILE A 24 -4.36 5.68 -10.64
CA ILE A 24 -3.46 5.51 -9.48
C ILE A 24 -2.10 4.95 -9.92
N CYS A 25 -2.08 4.06 -10.91
CA CYS A 25 -0.84 3.50 -11.45
C CYS A 25 0.10 4.62 -11.96
N GLY A 26 1.35 4.61 -11.51
CA GLY A 26 2.36 5.61 -11.87
C GLY A 26 2.26 6.96 -11.13
N GLN A 27 1.26 7.14 -10.25
CA GLN A 27 1.10 8.38 -9.48
C GLN A 27 1.83 8.38 -8.14
N TYR A 28 2.35 7.23 -7.72
CA TYR A 28 3.11 7.04 -6.50
C TYR A 28 4.49 6.48 -6.83
N ASP A 29 5.52 6.98 -6.15
CA ASP A 29 6.92 6.56 -6.29
C ASP A 29 7.41 5.79 -5.05
N PHE A 30 6.70 5.92 -3.93
CA PHE A 30 7.01 5.22 -2.69
C PHE A 30 5.79 4.48 -2.15
N PHE A 31 5.98 3.20 -1.80
CA PHE A 31 5.00 2.39 -1.07
C PHE A 31 5.69 1.51 -0.04
N TYR A 32 5.20 1.53 1.20
CA TYR A 32 5.71 0.71 2.29
C TYR A 32 4.58 0.18 3.18
N LEU A 33 4.49 -1.15 3.28
CA LEU A 33 3.62 -1.86 4.20
C LEU A 33 4.48 -2.52 5.29
N PRO A 34 4.48 -2.01 6.54
CA PRO A 34 5.20 -2.66 7.61
C PRO A 34 4.59 -4.05 7.90
N MET A 35 5.47 -5.04 8.00
CA MET A 35 5.12 -6.44 8.26
C MET A 35 5.67 -6.87 9.61
N ASP A 36 4.82 -7.48 10.42
CA ASP A 36 5.22 -8.24 11.58
C ASP A 36 5.64 -9.64 11.12
N PHE A 37 6.95 -9.88 11.09
CA PHE A 37 7.53 -11.16 10.68
C PHE A 37 7.23 -12.29 11.66
N ARG A 38 6.93 -12.00 12.94
CA ARG A 38 6.60 -13.03 13.95
C ARG A 38 5.22 -13.61 13.67
N ASN A 39 4.25 -12.74 13.40
CA ASN A 39 2.86 -13.13 13.13
C ASN A 39 2.56 -13.34 11.64
N LYS A 40 3.52 -13.02 10.75
CA LYS A 40 3.38 -13.05 9.28
C LYS A 40 2.17 -12.22 8.81
N CYS A 41 1.95 -11.08 9.47
CA CYS A 41 0.82 -10.19 9.21
C CYS A 41 1.30 -8.76 9.05
N ASN A 42 0.54 -7.94 8.32
CA ASN A 42 0.79 -6.50 8.34
C ASN A 42 0.27 -5.85 9.64
N VAL A 43 0.75 -4.65 9.92
CA VAL A 43 0.40 -3.87 11.12
C VAL A 43 -0.91 -3.06 10.98
N GLY A 44 -1.65 -3.22 9.88
CA GLY A 44 -2.95 -2.57 9.64
C GLY A 44 -2.88 -1.20 8.94
N TYR A 45 -1.69 -0.71 8.59
CA TYR A 45 -1.49 0.53 7.85
C TYR A 45 -0.32 0.48 6.88
N ALA A 46 -0.33 1.34 5.87
CA ALA A 46 0.76 1.51 4.90
C ALA A 46 1.04 2.98 4.62
N PHE A 47 2.28 3.25 4.24
CA PHE A 47 2.70 4.54 3.70
C PHE A 47 2.72 4.47 2.18
N ILE A 48 2.20 5.53 1.57
CA ILE A 48 2.24 5.76 0.14
C ILE A 48 2.57 7.24 -0.03
N ASP A 49 3.53 7.52 -0.90
CA ASP A 49 3.85 8.88 -1.32
C ASP A 49 3.46 9.06 -2.78
N PHE A 50 2.82 10.18 -3.09
CA PHE A 50 2.37 10.48 -4.44
C PHE A 50 3.36 11.45 -5.08
N ALA A 51 3.87 11.08 -6.25
CA ALA A 51 4.84 11.90 -7.00
C ALA A 51 4.25 13.26 -7.40
N ASN A 52 2.92 13.37 -7.46
CA ASN A 52 2.22 14.62 -7.71
C ASN A 52 1.22 14.95 -6.57
N PRO A 53 1.48 15.97 -5.74
CA PRO A 53 0.61 16.35 -4.63
C PRO A 53 -0.69 17.06 -5.04
N ARG A 54 -0.94 17.28 -6.35
CA ARG A 54 -2.13 17.99 -6.87
C ARG A 54 -3.23 17.08 -7.43
N MET A 55 -3.10 15.76 -7.30
CA MET A 55 -4.15 14.80 -7.65
C MET A 55 -5.02 14.45 -6.45
#